data_AF-A0AAU2ICK3-F1
#
_entry.id   AF-A0AAU2ICK3-F1
#
_cell.length_a   1.000
_cell.length_b   1.000
_cell.length_c   1.000
_cell.angle_alpha   90.00
_cell.angle_beta   90.00
_cell.angle_gamma   90.00
#
_symmetry.space_group_name_H-M   'P 1'
#
loop_
_entity.id
_entity.type
_entity.pdbx_description
1 polymer ?
#
loop_
_entity_poly.entity_id
_entity_poly.type
_entity_poly.pdbx_seq_one_letter_code
_entity_poly.pdbx_strand_id
1 'polypeptide(L)'
;MTDYEQPAAAWGPRMSDAAANAEARRIIDEVYRPAAPVRQIPTSFRDETPAPPFGDAEPVHQDDRRIVPAWAAGVAVASIGIGAGTTGIGCGAWLVLKGFASMSVTGVIAMGALFTGLAFAALTIGAAFSRAKRSVSRPVYNGPVTKHTHVTSHTRGAFARSHTHLHN
;
A
#
# COMPACT_ATOMS: atom_id res chain seq x y z
N MET A 1 -6.27 55.47 -30.98
CA MET A 1 -6.70 54.16 -30.45
C MET A 1 -6.21 53.15 -31.46
N THR A 2 -5.24 52.33 -31.07
CA THR A 2 -4.32 51.60 -31.96
C THR A 2 -5.02 50.72 -32.99
N ASP A 3 -4.62 50.91 -34.24
CA ASP A 3 -4.90 50.07 -35.39
C ASP A 3 -4.36 48.65 -35.18
N TYR A 4 -5.21 47.65 -35.44
CA TYR A 4 -4.78 46.30 -35.77
C TYR A 4 -5.45 45.93 -37.09
N GLU A 5 -4.84 46.35 -38.21
CA GLU A 5 -5.00 45.66 -39.48
C GLU A 5 -4.58 44.21 -39.27
N GLN A 6 -5.55 43.31 -39.30
CA GLN A 6 -5.31 41.88 -39.30
C GLN A 6 -4.85 41.50 -40.71
N PRO A 7 -3.57 41.12 -40.93
CA PRO A 7 -3.13 40.75 -42.25
C PRO A 7 -3.89 39.50 -42.68
N ALA A 8 -4.65 39.61 -43.77
CA ALA A 8 -5.28 38.49 -44.44
C ALA A 8 -4.19 37.46 -44.72
N ALA A 9 -4.23 36.35 -43.98
CA ALA A 9 -3.23 35.31 -44.07
C ALA A 9 -3.18 34.80 -45.52
N ALA A 10 -2.12 35.18 -46.22
CA ALA A 10 -1.80 34.74 -47.57
C ALA A 10 -1.32 33.28 -47.48
N TRP A 11 -2.27 32.38 -47.24
CA TRP A 11 -2.08 30.96 -47.48
C TRP A 11 -1.97 30.78 -48.98
N GLY A 12 -0.89 30.14 -49.44
CA GLY A 12 -0.68 29.82 -50.85
C GLY A 12 -1.85 29.04 -51.47
N PRO A 13 -1.81 28.78 -52.79
CA PRO A 13 -2.88 28.08 -53.49
C PRO A 13 -3.32 26.83 -52.72
N ARG A 14 -4.60 26.75 -52.32
CA ARG A 14 -5.13 25.58 -51.61
C ARG A 14 -4.95 24.36 -52.51
N MET A 15 -4.10 23.42 -52.08
CA MET A 15 -3.92 22.13 -52.76
C MET A 15 -5.28 21.42 -52.85
N SER A 16 -5.54 20.77 -53.99
CA SER A 16 -6.71 19.88 -54.11
C SER A 16 -6.54 18.67 -53.19
N ASP A 17 -7.65 18.08 -52.76
CA ASP A 17 -7.63 16.90 -51.87
C ASP A 17 -6.79 15.75 -52.43
N ALA A 18 -6.78 15.59 -53.76
CA ALA A 18 -5.97 14.59 -54.45
C ALA A 18 -4.46 14.87 -54.32
N ALA A 19 -4.05 16.14 -54.43
CA ALA A 19 -2.65 16.54 -54.28
C ALA A 19 -2.21 16.43 -52.81
N ALA A 20 -3.08 16.80 -51.87
CA ALA A 20 -2.83 16.66 -50.43
C ALA A 20 -2.65 15.20 -50.03
N ASN A 21 -3.48 14.30 -50.56
CA ASN A 21 -3.40 12.87 -50.27
C ASN A 21 -2.13 12.22 -50.87
N ALA A 22 -1.70 12.66 -52.06
CA ALA A 22 -0.44 12.22 -52.66
C ALA A 22 0.77 12.67 -51.82
N GLU A 23 0.77 13.91 -51.34
CA GLU A 23 1.85 14.43 -50.49
C GLU A 23 1.87 13.79 -49.11
N ALA A 24 0.69 13.54 -48.51
CA ALA A 24 0.58 12.81 -47.26
C ALA A 24 1.19 11.40 -47.37
N ARG A 25 0.94 10.68 -48.47
CA ARG A 25 1.56 9.38 -48.74
C ARG A 25 3.08 9.47 -48.87
N ARG A 26 3.58 10.49 -49.60
CA ARG A 26 5.03 10.73 -49.73
C ARG A 26 5.69 10.91 -48.38
N ILE A 27 5.09 11.71 -47.50
CA ILE A 27 5.60 11.98 -46.15
C ILE A 27 5.58 10.71 -45.30
N ILE A 28 4.48 9.93 -45.34
CA ILE A 28 4.38 8.67 -44.59
C ILE A 28 5.47 7.68 -45.05
N ASP A 29 5.63 7.49 -46.36
CA ASP A 29 6.63 6.59 -46.90
C ASP A 29 8.07 7.04 -46.58
N GLU A 30 8.31 8.35 -46.51
CA GLU A 30 9.60 8.92 -46.12
C GLU A 30 9.90 8.68 -44.63
N VAL A 31 8.92 8.85 -43.74
CA VAL A 31 9.06 8.62 -42.29
C VAL A 31 9.23 7.14 -41.97
N TYR A 32 8.50 6.27 -42.67
CA TYR A 32 8.56 4.81 -42.45
C TYR A 32 9.65 4.12 -43.27
N ARG A 33 10.44 4.87 -44.04
CA ARG A 33 11.61 4.30 -44.72
C ARG A 33 12.57 3.75 -43.66
N PRO A 34 12.90 2.45 -43.68
CA PRO A 34 13.86 1.89 -42.74
C PRO A 34 15.18 2.64 -42.87
N ALA A 35 15.59 3.33 -41.80
CA ALA A 35 16.90 3.95 -41.76
C ALA A 35 17.96 2.85 -41.97
N ALA A 36 18.99 3.16 -42.77
CA ALA A 36 20.11 2.24 -42.96
C ALA A 36 20.62 1.75 -41.59
N PRO A 37 20.91 0.45 -41.42
CA PRO A 37 21.28 -0.10 -40.12
C PRO A 37 22.49 0.66 -39.58
N VAL A 38 22.26 1.45 -38.53
CA VAL A 38 23.31 2.12 -37.78
C VAL A 38 24.20 1.01 -37.23
N ARG A 39 25.49 1.03 -37.57
CA ARG A 39 26.45 0.08 -37.00
C ARG A 39 26.42 0.26 -35.48
N GLN A 40 25.74 -0.64 -34.79
CA GLN A 40 25.72 -0.67 -33.33
C GLN A 40 27.12 -1.04 -32.87
N ILE A 41 27.85 -0.05 -32.35
CA ILE A 41 29.11 -0.32 -31.64
C ILE A 41 28.68 -0.98 -30.32
N PRO A 42 29.07 -2.23 -30.05
CA PRO A 42 28.69 -2.90 -28.81
C PRO A 42 29.29 -2.12 -27.64
N THR A 43 28.44 -1.55 -26.78
CA THR A 43 28.84 -0.79 -25.59
C THR A 43 29.22 -1.69 -24.41
N SER A 44 29.14 -3.02 -24.59
CA SER A 44 29.47 -4.00 -23.57
C SER A 44 30.42 -5.05 -24.15
N PHE A 45 31.60 -5.18 -23.53
CA PHE A 45 32.45 -6.34 -23.69
C PHE A 45 31.98 -7.42 -22.72
N ARG A 46 31.68 -8.62 -23.24
CA ARG A 46 31.43 -9.82 -22.44
C ARG A 46 32.62 -10.73 -22.60
N ASP A 47 33.28 -11.05 -21.49
CA ASP A 47 34.32 -12.05 -21.47
C ASP A 47 33.65 -13.44 -21.61
N GLU A 48 33.95 -14.13 -22.70
CA GLU A 48 33.46 -15.49 -23.00
C GLU A 48 34.41 -16.57 -22.46
N THR A 49 35.47 -16.16 -21.74
CA THR A 49 36.39 -17.11 -21.11
C THR A 49 35.60 -17.97 -20.11
N PRO A 50 35.65 -19.31 -20.23
CA PRO A 50 34.91 -20.17 -19.31
C PRO A 50 35.44 -19.95 -17.90
N ALA A 51 34.52 -19.58 -16.99
CA ALA A 51 34.88 -19.39 -15.59
C ALA A 51 35.42 -20.70 -15.01
N PRO A 52 36.56 -20.68 -14.31
CA PRO A 52 37.06 -21.87 -13.65
C PRO A 52 36.03 -22.36 -12.63
N PRO A 53 35.83 -23.69 -12.50
CA PRO A 53 34.83 -24.26 -11.60
C PRO A 53 35.12 -23.95 -10.13
N PHE A 54 36.38 -23.69 -9.80
CA PHE A 54 36.84 -23.25 -8.48
C PHE A 54 37.86 -22.13 -8.67
N GLY A 55 37.68 -21.03 -7.95
CA GLY A 55 38.69 -19.98 -7.86
C GLY A 55 39.60 -20.24 -6.65
N ASP A 56 40.86 -19.83 -6.75
CA ASP A 56 41.83 -19.91 -5.63
C ASP A 56 41.56 -18.86 -4.54
N ALA A 57 40.46 -18.12 -4.64
CA ALA A 57 40.05 -17.16 -3.64
C ALA A 57 39.59 -17.91 -2.39
N GLU A 58 40.31 -17.70 -1.28
CA GLU A 58 39.92 -18.22 0.02
C GLU A 58 38.53 -17.68 0.39
N PRO A 59 37.64 -18.50 0.99
CA PRO A 59 36.35 -18.05 1.46
C PRO A 59 36.51 -16.89 2.47
N VAL A 60 36.28 -15.66 1.99
CA VAL A 60 36.30 -14.49 2.87
C VAL A 60 35.04 -14.50 3.73
N HIS A 61 35.22 -14.38 5.04
CA HIS A 61 34.10 -14.24 5.97
C HIS A 61 33.28 -13.00 5.60
N GLN A 62 32.09 -13.21 5.05
CA GLN A 62 31.10 -12.16 4.91
C GLN A 62 30.34 -12.04 6.22
N ASP A 63 30.52 -10.91 6.90
CA ASP A 63 29.62 -10.55 8.01
C ASP A 63 28.19 -10.61 7.51
N ASP A 64 27.38 -11.49 8.09
CA ASP A 64 25.99 -11.66 7.69
C ASP A 64 25.17 -10.42 8.08
N ARG A 65 25.01 -9.49 7.13
CA ARG A 65 24.23 -8.26 7.32
C ARG A 65 22.77 -8.43 6.91
N ARG A 66 22.36 -9.65 6.53
CA ARG A 66 21.00 -9.93 6.07
C ARG A 66 20.13 -10.47 7.19
N ILE A 67 20.18 -9.81 8.35
CA ILE A 67 19.09 -9.90 9.32
C ILE A 67 17.99 -9.01 8.78
N VAL A 68 17.04 -9.60 8.04
CA VAL A 68 15.69 -9.00 7.99
C VAL A 68 15.31 -8.78 9.45
N PRO A 69 15.03 -7.53 9.84
CA PRO A 69 14.80 -7.24 11.23
C PRO A 69 13.63 -8.10 11.71
N ALA A 70 13.73 -8.67 12.91
CA ALA A 70 12.78 -9.69 13.40
C ALA A 70 11.30 -9.25 13.32
N TRP A 71 11.03 -7.94 13.31
CA TRP A 71 9.70 -7.38 13.07
C TRP A 71 9.15 -7.72 11.67
N ALA A 72 9.98 -7.81 10.63
CA ALA A 72 9.56 -8.12 9.26
C ALA A 72 9.10 -9.57 9.12
N ALA A 73 9.77 -10.50 9.80
CA ALA A 73 9.30 -11.89 9.91
C ALA A 73 7.94 -11.96 10.64
N GLY A 74 7.75 -11.14 11.68
CA GLY A 74 6.48 -11.05 12.42
C GLY A 74 5.30 -10.54 11.58
N VAL A 75 5.53 -9.53 10.73
CA VAL A 75 4.47 -8.97 9.86
C VAL A 75 3.99 -9.99 8.83
N ALA A 76 4.89 -10.79 8.26
CA ALA A 76 4.53 -11.83 7.30
C ALA A 76 3.59 -12.87 7.94
N VAL A 77 3.96 -13.39 9.12
CA VAL A 77 3.12 -14.38 9.85
C VAL A 77 1.78 -13.78 10.25
N ALA A 78 1.77 -12.52 10.73
CA ALA A 78 0.53 -11.83 11.08
C ALA A 78 -0.41 -11.68 9.87
N SER A 79 0.12 -11.35 8.69
CA SER A 79 -0.68 -11.19 7.46
C SER A 79 -1.31 -12.52 6.99
N ILE A 80 -0.57 -13.63 7.09
CA ILE A 80 -1.08 -14.97 6.78
C ILE A 80 -2.18 -15.36 7.77
N GLY A 81 -1.98 -15.10 9.07
CA GLY A 81 -2.98 -15.36 10.09
C GLY A 81 -4.28 -14.60 9.86
N ILE A 82 -4.21 -13.33 9.46
CA ILE A 82 -5.39 -12.53 9.12
C ILE A 82 -6.10 -13.09 7.89
N GLY A 83 -5.38 -13.38 6.80
CA GLY A 83 -5.97 -13.89 5.57
C GLY A 83 -6.63 -15.28 5.71
N ALA A 84 -5.97 -16.20 6.42
CA ALA A 84 -6.54 -17.51 6.74
C ALA A 84 -7.75 -17.38 7.68
N GLY A 85 -7.66 -16.49 8.68
CA GLY A 85 -8.75 -16.22 9.62
C GLY A 85 -9.99 -15.65 8.93
N THR A 86 -9.84 -14.64 8.06
CA THR A 86 -10.98 -14.02 7.37
C THR A 86 -11.66 -14.99 6.40
N THR A 87 -10.90 -15.83 5.70
CA THR A 87 -11.46 -16.86 4.81
C THR A 87 -12.25 -17.90 5.60
N GLY A 88 -11.71 -18.37 6.74
CA GLY A 88 -12.41 -19.31 7.61
C GLY A 88 -13.71 -18.74 8.17
N ILE A 89 -13.68 -17.49 8.63
CA ILE A 89 -14.88 -16.78 9.13
C ILE A 89 -15.92 -16.61 8.02
N GLY A 90 -15.50 -16.18 6.83
CA GLY A 90 -16.41 -16.00 5.69
C GLY A 90 -17.08 -17.31 5.25
N CYS A 91 -16.30 -18.39 5.16
CA CYS A 91 -16.81 -19.73 4.84
C CYS A 91 -17.78 -20.23 5.92
N GLY A 92 -17.43 -20.07 7.20
CA GLY A 92 -18.31 -20.42 8.31
C GLY A 92 -19.63 -19.64 8.30
N ALA A 93 -19.56 -18.32 8.08
CA ALA A 93 -20.75 -17.46 8.00
C ALA A 93 -21.67 -17.87 6.84
N TRP A 94 -21.08 -18.19 5.67
CA TRP A 94 -21.84 -18.69 4.52
C TRP A 94 -22.57 -20.00 4.83
N LEU A 95 -21.87 -20.97 5.46
CA LEU A 95 -22.47 -22.25 5.82
C LEU A 95 -23.56 -22.11 6.87
N VAL A 96 -23.38 -21.22 7.86
CA VAL A 96 -24.41 -20.90 8.86
C VAL A 96 -25.64 -20.27 8.20
N LEU A 97 -25.45 -19.33 7.28
CA LEU A 97 -26.56 -18.68 6.57
C LEU A 97 -27.32 -19.66 5.66
N LYS A 98 -26.59 -20.54 4.96
CA LYS A 98 -27.20 -21.66 4.22
C LYS A 98 -27.93 -22.63 5.15
N GLY A 99 -27.36 -22.92 6.32
CA GLY A 99 -27.98 -23.75 7.35
C GLY A 99 -29.31 -23.16 7.83
N PHE A 100 -29.33 -21.86 8.15
CA PHE A 100 -30.54 -21.16 8.55
C PHE A 100 -31.61 -21.10 7.45
N ALA A 101 -31.21 -20.98 6.19
CA ALA A 101 -32.14 -21.07 5.05
C ALA A 101 -32.81 -22.46 4.92
N SER A 102 -32.23 -23.51 5.53
CA SER A 102 -32.77 -24.87 5.52
C SER A 102 -33.48 -25.29 6.81
N MET A 103 -33.51 -24.42 7.83
CA MET A 103 -33.99 -24.76 9.17
C MET A 103 -35.40 -24.20 9.44
N SER A 104 -36.21 -24.93 10.20
CA SER A 104 -37.47 -24.41 10.71
C SER A 104 -37.23 -23.26 11.70
N VAL A 105 -38.20 -22.35 11.84
CA VAL A 105 -38.12 -21.14 12.69
C VAL A 105 -37.63 -21.43 14.11
N THR A 106 -38.04 -22.57 14.68
CA THR A 106 -37.64 -23.00 16.03
C THR A 106 -36.14 -23.32 16.13
N GLY A 107 -35.54 -23.88 15.08
CA GLY A 107 -34.09 -24.17 15.03
C GLY A 107 -33.23 -22.91 14.96
N VAL A 108 -33.71 -21.89 14.24
CA VAL A 108 -33.03 -20.59 14.13
C VAL A 108 -32.96 -19.88 15.50
N ILE A 109 -34.06 -19.91 16.25
CA ILE A 109 -34.13 -19.29 17.59
C ILE A 109 -33.19 -19.99 18.58
N ALA A 110 -33.18 -21.33 18.59
CA ALA A 110 -32.33 -22.11 19.49
C ALA A 110 -30.82 -21.87 19.23
N MET A 111 -30.41 -21.79 17.96
CA MET A 111 -29.03 -21.47 17.60
C MET A 111 -28.68 -20.01 17.86
N GLY A 112 -29.58 -19.08 17.59
CA GLY A 112 -29.39 -17.66 17.89
C GLY A 112 -29.12 -17.40 19.39
N ALA A 113 -29.81 -18.13 20.28
CA ALA A 113 -29.56 -18.07 21.72
C ALA A 113 -28.13 -18.54 22.08
N LEU A 114 -27.66 -19.64 21.47
CA LEU A 114 -26.30 -20.16 21.65
C LEU A 114 -25.22 -19.16 21.17
N PHE A 115 -25.38 -18.60 19.96
CA PHE A 115 -24.43 -17.63 19.42
C PHE A 115 -24.40 -16.33 20.23
N THR A 116 -25.56 -15.85 20.70
CA THR A 116 -25.64 -14.65 21.55
C THR A 116 -24.92 -14.88 22.87
N GLY A 117 -25.10 -16.05 23.50
CA GLY A 117 -24.37 -16.43 24.71
C GLY A 117 -22.86 -16.45 24.51
N LEU A 118 -22.40 -17.03 23.40
CA LEU A 118 -20.97 -17.11 23.08
C LEU A 118 -20.36 -15.73 22.81
N ALA A 119 -21.08 -14.87 22.07
CA ALA A 119 -20.67 -13.52 21.77
C ALA A 119 -20.55 -12.68 23.06
N PHE A 120 -21.50 -12.83 23.98
CA PHE A 120 -21.44 -12.17 25.29
C PHE A 120 -20.23 -12.63 26.11
N ALA A 121 -19.92 -13.93 26.12
CA ALA A 121 -18.75 -14.46 26.81
C ALA A 121 -17.43 -13.93 26.20
N ALA A 122 -17.33 -13.85 24.88
CA ALA A 122 -16.15 -13.29 24.23
C ALA A 122 -15.98 -11.79 24.54
N LEU A 123 -17.09 -11.03 24.54
CA LEU A 123 -17.10 -9.61 24.87
C LEU A 123 -16.67 -9.34 26.32
N THR A 124 -17.13 -10.14 27.29
CA THR A 124 -16.74 -9.97 28.70
C THR A 124 -15.24 -10.26 28.91
N ILE A 125 -14.71 -11.29 28.26
CA ILE A 125 -13.27 -11.60 28.30
C ILE A 125 -12.44 -10.48 27.66
N GLY A 126 -12.87 -9.98 26.49
CA GLY A 126 -12.19 -8.87 25.81
C GLY A 126 -12.20 -7.58 26.62
N ALA A 127 -13.33 -7.25 27.26
CA ALA A 127 -13.45 -6.11 28.16
C ALA A 127 -12.50 -6.24 29.36
N ALA A 128 -12.40 -7.42 29.97
CA ALA A 128 -11.47 -7.67 31.07
C ALA A 128 -10.00 -7.48 30.64
N PHE A 129 -9.62 -8.02 29.48
CA PHE A 129 -8.24 -7.94 28.98
C PHE A 129 -7.84 -6.51 28.59
N SER A 130 -8.76 -5.76 27.97
CA SER A 130 -8.53 -4.33 27.65
C SER A 130 -8.33 -3.46 28.89
N ARG A 131 -8.99 -3.81 30.00
CA ARG A 131 -8.86 -3.11 31.27
C ARG A 131 -7.53 -3.44 31.95
N ALA A 132 -7.07 -4.69 31.86
CA ALA A 132 -5.77 -5.12 32.37
C ALA A 132 -4.60 -4.43 31.65
N LYS A 133 -4.71 -4.18 30.34
CA LYS A 133 -3.67 -3.48 29.56
C LYS A 133 -3.53 -1.97 29.86
N ARG A 134 -4.46 -1.36 30.60
CA ARG A 134 -4.39 0.05 31.01
C ARG A 134 -3.59 0.28 32.32
N SER A 135 -2.51 -0.46 32.54
CA SER A 135 -1.57 -0.12 33.62
C SER A 135 -0.72 1.08 33.20
N VAL A 136 -1.18 2.28 33.57
CA VAL A 136 -0.39 3.51 33.41
C VAL A 136 0.73 3.47 34.45
N SER A 137 1.94 3.07 34.05
CA SER A 137 3.14 3.25 34.88
C SER A 137 3.40 4.74 35.01
N ARG A 138 3.17 5.29 36.21
CA ARG A 138 3.57 6.67 36.51
C ARG A 138 5.04 6.63 36.91
N PRO A 139 5.97 7.25 36.15
CA PRO A 139 7.33 7.41 36.62
C PRO A 139 7.32 8.35 37.83
N VAL A 140 7.68 7.84 39.01
CA VAL A 140 7.87 8.64 40.22
C VAL A 140 9.31 9.14 40.21
N TYR A 141 9.48 10.44 39.99
CA TYR A 141 10.79 11.11 40.02
C TYR A 141 11.00 11.76 41.39
N ASN A 142 12.03 11.33 42.13
CA ASN A 142 12.35 11.83 43.48
C ASN A 142 13.50 12.86 43.42
N GLY A 143 13.22 14.06 42.89
CA GLY A 143 14.16 15.18 42.90
C GLY A 143 13.42 16.51 43.11
N PRO A 144 14.08 17.59 43.59
CA PRO A 144 13.45 18.90 43.68
C PRO A 144 13.20 19.45 42.27
N VAL A 145 11.94 19.46 41.84
CA VAL A 145 11.52 19.98 40.53
C VAL A 145 10.75 21.29 40.72
N THR A 146 11.33 22.41 40.29
CA THR A 146 10.59 23.66 40.08
C THR A 146 9.76 23.50 38.81
N LYS A 147 8.44 23.35 38.94
CA LYS A 147 7.53 23.10 37.81
C LYS A 147 6.98 24.42 37.27
N HIS A 148 7.47 24.85 36.11
CA HIS A 148 6.80 25.90 35.32
C HIS A 148 5.81 25.24 34.36
N THR A 149 4.58 25.05 34.81
CA THR A 149 3.55 24.34 34.02
C THR A 149 2.81 25.32 33.12
N HIS A 150 2.98 25.17 31.80
CA HIS A 150 2.11 25.81 30.81
C HIS A 150 1.14 24.75 30.28
N VAL A 151 -0.16 24.95 30.51
CA VAL A 151 -1.20 24.00 30.11
C VAL A 151 -1.82 24.47 28.81
N THR A 152 -1.55 23.74 27.71
CA THR A 152 -2.19 23.99 26.42
C THR A 152 -3.17 22.85 26.13
N SER A 153 -4.46 23.18 26.08
CA SER A 153 -5.53 22.21 25.79
C SER A 153 -6.01 22.37 24.36
N HIS A 154 -5.96 21.29 23.59
CA HIS A 154 -6.52 21.25 22.23
C HIS A 154 -7.76 20.36 22.21
N THR A 155 -8.90 20.97 21.87
CA THR A 155 -10.19 20.27 21.68
C THR A 155 -10.58 20.39 20.21
N ARG A 156 -10.76 19.26 19.52
CA ARG A 156 -11.25 19.24 18.13
C ARG A 156 -12.45 18.31 17.99
N GLY A 157 -13.61 18.89 17.63
CA GLY A 157 -14.80 18.18 17.14
C GLY A 157 -15.89 17.86 18.17
N ALA A 158 -17.10 17.55 17.67
CA ALA A 158 -18.31 17.32 18.48
C ALA A 158 -18.30 16.01 19.31
N PHE A 159 -17.36 15.09 19.04
CA PHE A 159 -17.04 13.92 19.87
C PHE A 159 -15.54 13.92 20.25
N ALA A 160 -15.03 15.09 20.65
CA ALA A 160 -13.60 15.30 20.89
C ALA A 160 -13.06 14.42 22.02
N ARG A 161 -12.05 13.61 21.68
CA ARG A 161 -11.09 13.11 22.66
C ARG A 161 -10.15 14.26 23.02
N SER A 162 -10.26 14.75 24.26
CA SER A 162 -9.41 15.84 24.75
C SER A 162 -8.02 15.30 25.09
N HIS A 163 -6.99 15.92 24.54
CA HIS A 163 -5.59 15.64 24.86
C HIS A 163 -5.00 16.84 25.58
N THR A 164 -4.79 16.70 26.89
CA THR A 164 -4.12 17.72 27.69
C THR A 164 -2.62 17.43 27.65
N HIS A 165 -1.87 18.32 27.00
CA HIS A 165 -0.42 18.27 27.01
C HIS A 165 0.08 19.19 28.12
N LEU A 166 0.79 18.60 29.08
CA LEU A 166 1.54 19.33 30.09
C LEU A 166 2.96 19.49 29.55
N HIS A 167 3.32 20.71 29.15
CA HIS A 167 4.71 21.03 28.85
C HIS A 167 5.38 21.45 30.17
N ASN A 168 6.53 20.85 30.44
CA ASN A 168 7.34 21.03 31.65
C ASN A 168 8.72 21.54 31.26
#